data_AF-A0A182ND59-F1
#
_entry.id   AF-A0A182ND59-F1
#
_cell.length_a   1.000
_cell.length_b   1.000
_cell.length_c   1.000
_cell.angle_alpha   90.00
_cell.angle_beta   90.00
_cell.angle_gamma   90.00
#
_symmetry.space_group_name_H-M   'P 1'
#
loop_
_entity.id
_entity.type
_entity.pdbx_description
1 polymer ?
#
loop_
_entity_poly.entity_id
_entity_poly.type
_entity_poly.pdbx_seq_one_letter_code
_entity_poly.pdbx_strand_id
1 'polypeptide(L)'
;MCAGCFTHLLADGRLRDQNATCPNCRTEISKNNSSRNLAVEKAVSELPAECQYCSKEFPNKSIDYHESTECEDRPTDCKFARIGCQWRGPIHEVSSHEGNCAHPRKSGADVMVALHAHDAKASEDKKLFLTLIELLSYEKIIFNDLQLKPYRTDEYVHRLYYETSRFSAFNHQWVVKAIINKSQRDPHESCERDITYQLILKSKTSSPLPMHFFVLRGPFSDIKVDTQIYKHDFADTEAESPFKLLPLPDTTECNRLLAAKAINFRLIMFLASK
;
A
#
# COMPACT_ATOMS: atom_id res chain seq x y z
N MET A 1 -0.20 24.45 -6.63
CA MET A 1 -0.26 22.99 -6.84
C MET A 1 -0.11 22.32 -5.49
N CYS A 2 -1.02 21.42 -5.11
CA CYS A 2 -0.89 20.69 -3.84
C CYS A 2 0.16 19.57 -3.94
N ALA A 3 0.55 19.00 -2.79
CA ALA A 3 1.54 17.92 -2.74
C ALA A 3 1.11 16.66 -3.52
N GLY A 4 -0.19 16.32 -3.50
CA GLY A 4 -0.73 15.18 -4.25
C GLY A 4 -0.59 15.35 -5.77
N CYS A 5 -1.05 16.49 -6.31
CA CYS A 5 -0.89 16.80 -7.74
C CYS A 5 0.59 16.86 -8.17
N PHE A 6 1.47 17.40 -7.31
CA PHE A 6 2.90 17.44 -7.58
C PHE A 6 3.49 16.02 -7.68
N THR A 7 3.17 15.16 -6.73
CA THR A 7 3.54 13.74 -6.73
C THR A 7 3.01 13.01 -7.97
N HIS A 8 1.74 13.24 -8.33
CA HIS A 8 1.13 12.62 -9.50
C HIS A 8 1.87 13.00 -10.79
N LEU A 9 2.15 14.29 -11.01
CA LEU A 9 2.89 14.74 -12.19
C LEU A 9 4.31 14.18 -12.26
N LEU A 10 4.99 14.08 -11.11
CA LEU A 10 6.32 13.45 -11.06
C LEU A 10 6.27 11.95 -11.37
N ALA A 11 5.25 11.24 -10.87
CA ALA A 11 5.03 9.83 -11.18
C ALA A 11 4.72 9.63 -12.68
N ASP A 12 3.88 10.48 -13.26
CA ASP A 12 3.53 10.47 -14.69
C ASP A 12 4.74 10.71 -15.59
N GLY A 13 5.53 11.76 -15.29
CA GLY A 13 6.78 12.02 -16.00
C GLY A 13 7.71 10.81 -15.91
N ARG A 14 7.82 10.19 -14.72
CA ARG A 14 8.63 8.98 -14.55
C ARG A 14 8.11 7.80 -15.33
N LEU A 15 6.81 7.59 -15.49
CA LEU A 15 6.29 6.49 -16.32
C LEU A 15 6.54 6.74 -17.81
N ARG A 16 6.37 7.99 -18.26
CA ARG A 16 6.48 8.42 -19.67
C ARG A 16 7.91 8.61 -20.17
N ASP A 17 8.90 8.51 -19.28
CA ASP A 17 10.29 8.88 -19.59
C ASP A 17 10.45 10.33 -20.05
N GLN A 18 9.69 11.22 -19.43
CA GLN A 18 9.70 12.65 -19.76
C GLN A 18 9.85 13.46 -18.48
N ASN A 19 10.43 14.65 -18.61
CA ASN A 19 10.43 15.59 -17.51
C ASN A 19 8.97 15.96 -17.19
N ALA A 20 8.61 15.93 -15.90
CA ALA A 20 7.28 16.39 -15.50
C ALA A 20 7.17 17.87 -15.84
N THR A 21 6.07 18.28 -16.48
CA THR A 21 5.84 19.66 -16.88
C THR A 21 4.51 20.15 -16.35
N CYS A 22 4.40 21.46 -16.09
CA CYS A 22 3.15 22.08 -15.70
C CYS A 22 2.13 21.97 -16.84
N PRO A 23 0.92 21.41 -16.63
CA PRO A 23 -0.09 21.31 -17.67
C PRO A 23 -0.51 22.66 -18.28
N ASN A 24 -0.40 23.75 -17.51
CA ASN A 24 -0.83 25.07 -17.94
C ASN A 24 0.28 25.86 -18.66
N CYS A 25 1.48 25.95 -18.08
CA CYS A 25 2.57 26.78 -18.60
C CYS A 25 3.76 26.00 -19.17
N ARG A 26 3.73 24.66 -19.14
CA ARG A 26 4.76 23.74 -19.64
C ARG A 26 6.15 23.87 -19.02
N THR A 27 6.30 24.68 -17.98
CA THR A 27 7.56 24.76 -17.20
C THR A 27 7.90 23.41 -16.59
N GLU A 28 9.18 23.05 -16.63
CA GLU A 28 9.68 21.81 -16.05
C GLU A 28 9.54 21.80 -14.52
N ILE A 29 9.05 20.68 -14.00
CA ILE A 29 8.80 20.44 -12.57
C ILE A 29 9.71 19.30 -12.11
N SER A 30 10.53 19.57 -11.12
CA SER A 30 11.39 18.59 -10.47
C SER A 30 11.53 18.87 -8.97
N LYS A 31 11.94 17.87 -8.19
CA LYS A 31 12.21 18.07 -6.75
C LYS A 31 13.31 19.08 -6.46
N ASN A 32 14.19 19.36 -7.42
CA ASN A 32 15.32 20.27 -7.24
C ASN A 32 14.97 21.73 -7.60
N ASN A 33 14.07 21.93 -8.57
CA ASN A 33 13.68 23.27 -9.03
C ASN A 33 12.39 23.80 -8.38
N SER A 34 11.65 22.92 -7.70
CA SER A 34 10.39 23.25 -7.05
C SER A 34 10.61 23.47 -5.56
N SER A 35 10.30 24.66 -5.07
CA SER A 35 10.34 24.97 -3.65
C SER A 35 8.94 24.91 -3.04
N ARG A 36 8.87 24.52 -1.76
CA ARG A 36 7.62 24.50 -1.00
C ARG A 36 7.13 25.92 -0.79
N ASN A 37 5.96 26.26 -1.32
CA ASN A 37 5.36 27.57 -1.12
C ASN A 37 4.28 27.50 -0.04
N LEU A 38 4.66 27.82 1.19
CA LEU A 38 3.77 27.78 2.36
C LEU A 38 2.57 28.73 2.23
N ALA A 39 2.73 29.86 1.54
CA ALA A 39 1.63 30.80 1.34
C ALA A 39 0.56 30.20 0.40
N VAL A 40 1.00 29.55 -0.68
CA VAL A 40 0.10 28.83 -1.60
C VAL A 40 -0.53 27.61 -0.91
N GLU A 41 0.22 26.85 -0.12
CA GLU A 41 -0.35 25.74 0.65
C GLU A 41 -1.41 26.23 1.64
N LYS A 42 -1.12 27.31 2.37
CA LYS A 42 -2.09 27.92 3.29
C LYS A 42 -3.33 28.40 2.53
N ALA A 43 -3.15 29.09 1.40
CA ALA A 43 -4.27 29.53 0.57
C ALA A 43 -5.12 28.35 0.07
N VAL A 44 -4.48 27.28 -0.41
CA VAL A 44 -5.16 26.03 -0.84
C VAL A 44 -5.90 25.39 0.33
N SER A 45 -5.34 25.42 1.54
CA SER A 45 -5.97 24.84 2.73
C SER A 45 -7.22 25.60 3.20
N GLU A 46 -7.37 26.87 2.80
CA GLU A 46 -8.58 27.67 3.04
C GLU A 46 -9.61 27.55 1.90
N LEU A 47 -9.25 26.92 0.77
CA LEU A 47 -10.23 26.72 -0.31
C LEU A 47 -11.38 25.83 0.17
N PRO A 48 -12.61 26.10 -0.30
CA PRO A 48 -13.76 25.27 0.03
C PRO A 48 -13.56 23.87 -0.54
N ALA A 49 -13.91 22.88 0.27
CA ALA A 49 -14.04 21.49 -0.09
C ALA A 49 -15.41 21.00 0.39
N GLU A 50 -16.06 20.20 -0.44
CA GLU A 50 -17.37 19.64 -0.15
C GLU A 50 -17.21 18.39 0.73
N CYS A 51 -17.90 18.36 1.86
CA CYS A 51 -17.97 17.16 2.69
C CYS A 51 -18.63 16.02 1.92
N GLN A 52 -17.98 14.86 1.90
CA GLN A 52 -18.46 13.68 1.16
C GLN A 52 -19.79 13.09 1.68
N TYR A 53 -20.26 13.51 2.86
CA TYR A 53 -21.47 12.98 3.49
C TYR A 53 -22.63 13.97 3.48
N CYS A 54 -22.41 15.23 3.87
CA CYS A 54 -23.47 16.24 3.97
C CYS A 54 -23.50 17.24 2.81
N SER A 55 -22.56 17.17 1.87
CA SER A 55 -22.44 18.08 0.72
C SER A 55 -22.30 19.57 1.07
N LYS A 56 -21.95 19.90 2.32
CA LYS A 56 -21.66 21.28 2.74
C LYS A 56 -20.20 21.61 2.52
N GLU A 57 -19.92 22.88 2.24
CA GLU A 57 -18.57 23.38 2.03
C GLU A 57 -17.88 23.73 3.35
N PHE A 58 -16.66 23.22 3.51
CA PHE A 58 -15.77 23.54 4.62
C PHE A 58 -14.37 23.88 4.08
N PRO A 59 -13.55 24.63 4.83
CA PRO A 59 -12.13 24.77 4.48
C PRO A 59 -11.45 23.41 4.40
N ASN A 60 -10.62 23.20 3.36
CA ASN A 60 -9.85 21.96 3.16
C ASN A 60 -9.10 21.51 4.42
N LYS A 61 -8.55 22.44 5.22
CA LYS A 61 -7.83 22.11 6.46
C LYS A 61 -8.69 21.47 7.56
N SER A 62 -10.01 21.68 7.52
CA SER A 62 -10.96 21.24 8.56
C SER A 62 -11.85 20.10 8.11
N ILE A 63 -11.82 19.73 6.83
CA ILE A 63 -12.71 18.71 6.28
C ILE A 63 -12.51 17.34 6.94
N ASP A 64 -11.26 16.91 7.14
CA ASP A 64 -10.95 15.63 7.79
C ASP A 64 -11.49 15.57 9.22
N TYR A 65 -11.35 16.67 9.96
CA TYR A 65 -11.87 16.77 11.33
C TYR A 65 -13.40 16.76 11.34
N HIS A 66 -14.03 17.52 10.45
CA HIS A 66 -15.47 17.54 10.28
C HIS A 66 -16.01 16.13 9.97
N GLU A 67 -15.48 15.47 8.93
CA GLU A 67 -15.94 14.16 8.47
C GLU A 67 -15.75 13.05 9.51
N SER A 68 -14.71 13.15 10.34
CA SER A 68 -14.44 12.16 11.39
C SER A 68 -15.20 12.40 12.69
N THR A 69 -15.51 13.65 13.05
CA THR A 69 -16.02 13.99 14.40
C THR A 69 -17.30 14.80 14.43
N GLU A 70 -17.48 15.79 13.55
CA GLU A 70 -18.58 16.77 13.65
C GLU A 70 -19.73 16.52 12.66
N CYS A 71 -19.50 15.75 11.61
CA CYS A 71 -20.48 15.54 10.56
C CYS A 71 -21.63 14.64 11.04
N GLU A 72 -22.83 15.20 11.09
CA GLU A 72 -24.07 14.49 11.46
C GLU A 72 -24.50 13.44 10.44
N ASP A 73 -24.01 13.55 9.20
CA ASP A 73 -24.26 12.60 8.13
C ASP A 73 -23.16 11.54 8.01
N ARG A 74 -22.13 11.57 8.88
CA ARG A 74 -21.05 10.58 8.79
C ARG A 74 -21.58 9.17 9.04
N PRO A 75 -21.15 8.17 8.24
CA PRO A 75 -21.51 6.78 8.46
C PRO A 75 -20.95 6.27 9.79
N THR A 76 -21.83 5.75 10.64
CA THR A 76 -21.49 5.04 11.87
C THR A 76 -22.21 3.69 11.91
N ASP A 77 -21.57 2.73 12.56
CA ASP A 77 -22.14 1.42 12.79
C ASP A 77 -23.07 1.44 14.02
N CYS A 78 -24.08 0.59 14.02
CA CYS A 78 -24.94 0.36 15.18
C CYS A 78 -24.14 -0.28 16.35
N LYS A 79 -24.45 0.04 17.62
CA LYS A 79 -23.82 -0.64 18.77
C LYS A 79 -23.97 -2.18 18.76
N PHE A 80 -25.05 -2.67 18.13
CA PHE A 80 -25.33 -4.09 17.95
C PHE A 80 -24.61 -4.71 16.74
N ALA A 81 -23.71 -3.98 16.07
CA ALA A 81 -22.86 -4.54 15.02
C ALA A 81 -22.03 -5.73 15.52
N ARG A 82 -21.64 -5.71 16.80
CA ARG A 82 -20.94 -6.82 17.48
C ARG A 82 -21.71 -8.14 17.49
N ILE A 83 -23.03 -8.09 17.37
CA ILE A 83 -23.91 -9.27 17.31
C ILE A 83 -24.53 -9.47 15.92
N GLY A 84 -23.96 -8.81 14.90
CA GLY A 84 -24.33 -9.01 13.50
C GLY A 84 -25.22 -7.95 12.87
N CYS A 85 -25.47 -6.82 13.53
CA CYS A 85 -26.18 -5.73 12.89
C CYS A 85 -25.32 -5.08 11.81
N GLN A 86 -25.74 -5.20 10.55
CA GLN A 86 -25.06 -4.60 9.40
C GLN A 86 -25.52 -3.16 9.12
N TRP A 87 -26.30 -2.56 10.02
CA TRP A 87 -26.74 -1.18 9.83
C TRP A 87 -25.54 -0.25 9.95
N ARG A 88 -25.33 0.51 8.87
CA ARG A 88 -24.36 1.59 8.75
C ARG A 88 -25.06 2.77 8.10
N GLY A 89 -25.15 3.87 8.82
CA GLY A 89 -25.92 5.04 8.39
C GLY A 89 -25.47 6.32 9.09
N PRO A 90 -26.14 7.45 8.82
CA PRO A 90 -25.86 8.74 9.44
C PRO A 90 -25.90 8.67 10.96
N ILE A 91 -24.99 9.39 11.63
CA ILE A 91 -24.93 9.38 13.10
C ILE A 91 -26.20 9.90 13.75
N HIS A 92 -26.87 10.90 13.17
CA HIS A 92 -28.12 11.40 13.75
C HIS A 92 -29.27 10.35 13.72
N GLU A 93 -29.21 9.35 12.84
CA GLU A 93 -30.19 8.27 12.75
C GLU A 93 -29.88 7.08 13.68
N VAL A 94 -28.66 6.98 14.22
CA VAL A 94 -28.22 5.81 14.98
C VAL A 94 -29.10 5.55 16.19
N SER A 95 -29.50 6.60 16.91
CA SER A 95 -30.33 6.46 18.11
C SER A 95 -31.73 5.93 17.78
N SER A 96 -32.30 6.37 16.64
CA SER A 96 -33.58 5.88 16.14
C SER A 96 -33.49 4.41 15.71
N HIS A 97 -32.42 4.05 14.99
CA HIS A 97 -32.17 2.66 14.61
C HIS A 97 -31.97 1.77 15.84
N GLU A 98 -31.15 2.18 16.80
CA GLU A 98 -30.82 1.38 17.99
C GLU A 98 -32.05 1.10 18.86
N GLY A 99 -33.00 2.03 18.97
CA GLY A 99 -34.27 1.81 19.65
C GLY A 99 -35.16 0.79 18.97
N ASN A 100 -35.08 0.70 17.63
CA ASN A 100 -35.89 -0.19 16.80
C ASN A 100 -35.12 -1.41 16.27
N CYS A 101 -33.88 -1.62 16.72
CA CYS A 101 -33.03 -2.66 16.18
C CYS A 101 -33.61 -4.04 16.49
N ALA A 102 -33.71 -4.90 15.48
CA ALA A 102 -34.21 -6.26 15.66
C ALA A 102 -33.17 -7.20 16.30
N HIS A 103 -31.87 -6.88 16.20
CA HIS A 103 -30.78 -7.76 16.63
C HIS A 103 -30.80 -8.14 18.12
N PRO A 104 -31.15 -7.24 19.06
CA PRO A 104 -31.32 -7.60 20.47
C PRO A 104 -32.42 -8.64 20.73
N ARG A 105 -33.40 -8.76 19.80
CA ARG A 105 -34.53 -9.69 19.91
C ARG A 105 -34.37 -10.92 19.01
N LYS A 106 -33.28 -11.01 18.24
CA LYS A 106 -33.00 -12.18 17.40
C LYS A 106 -32.69 -13.40 18.25
N SER A 107 -32.93 -14.58 17.68
CA SER A 107 -32.60 -15.82 18.36
C SER A 107 -31.08 -15.95 18.51
N GLY A 108 -30.64 -16.73 19.51
CA GLY A 108 -29.22 -17.04 19.65
C GLY A 108 -28.63 -17.64 18.39
N ALA A 109 -29.37 -18.49 17.66
CA ALA A 109 -28.92 -19.10 16.41
C ALA A 109 -28.56 -18.05 15.34
N ASP A 110 -29.37 -17.00 15.19
CA ASP A 110 -29.12 -15.94 14.20
C ASP A 110 -27.90 -15.09 14.57
N VAL A 111 -27.71 -14.82 15.86
CA VAL A 111 -26.54 -14.08 16.36
C VAL A 111 -25.26 -14.91 16.20
N MET A 112 -25.34 -16.22 16.42
CA MET A 112 -24.20 -17.14 16.27
C MET A 112 -23.63 -17.12 14.85
N VAL A 113 -24.47 -16.99 13.81
CA VAL A 113 -23.98 -16.87 12.42
C VAL A 113 -23.07 -15.66 12.25
N ALA A 114 -23.47 -14.51 12.77
CA ALA A 114 -22.67 -13.30 12.69
C ALA A 114 -21.40 -13.39 13.55
N LEU A 115 -21.50 -13.93 14.76
CA LEU A 115 -20.34 -14.15 15.63
C LEU A 115 -19.34 -15.10 15.00
N HIS A 116 -19.78 -16.18 14.35
CA HIS A 116 -18.88 -17.08 13.62
C HIS A 116 -18.13 -16.38 12.48
N ALA A 117 -18.76 -15.44 11.78
CA ALA A 117 -18.08 -14.63 10.76
C ALA A 117 -17.04 -13.68 11.39
N HIS A 118 -17.35 -13.04 12.51
CA HIS A 118 -16.40 -12.21 13.25
C HIS A 118 -15.23 -13.03 13.79
N ASP A 119 -15.50 -14.19 14.37
CA ASP A 119 -14.49 -15.13 14.88
C ASP A 119 -13.62 -15.67 13.74
N ALA A 120 -14.18 -15.94 12.56
CA ALA A 120 -13.43 -16.36 11.39
C ALA A 120 -12.42 -15.28 10.98
N LYS A 121 -12.85 -14.02 10.86
CA LYS A 121 -11.97 -12.89 10.55
C LYS A 121 -10.89 -12.68 11.62
N ALA A 122 -11.29 -12.68 12.90
CA ALA A 122 -10.34 -12.56 14.00
C ALA A 122 -9.34 -13.73 14.04
N SER A 123 -9.77 -14.94 13.67
CA SER A 123 -8.93 -16.12 13.54
C SER A 123 -7.93 -15.99 12.38
N GLU A 124 -8.31 -15.38 11.25
CA GLU A 124 -7.39 -15.07 10.15
C GLU A 124 -6.32 -14.06 10.57
N ASP A 125 -6.71 -12.95 11.21
CA ASP A 125 -5.77 -11.95 11.72
C ASP A 125 -4.81 -12.57 12.76
N LYS A 126 -5.36 -13.41 13.65
CA LYS A 126 -4.57 -14.16 14.64
C LYS A 126 -3.62 -15.16 13.98
N LYS A 127 -4.03 -15.84 12.91
CA LYS A 127 -3.15 -16.75 12.15
C LYS A 127 -1.97 -15.98 11.58
N LEU A 128 -2.19 -14.83 10.94
CA LEU A 128 -1.09 -14.00 10.42
C LEU A 128 -0.11 -13.62 11.54
N PHE A 129 -0.62 -13.17 12.68
CA PHE A 129 0.21 -12.82 13.83
C PHE A 129 1.01 -14.03 14.36
N LEU A 130 0.36 -15.19 14.54
CA LEU A 130 1.03 -16.41 14.99
C LEU A 130 2.09 -16.89 13.99
N THR A 131 1.81 -16.80 12.69
CA THR A 131 2.80 -17.12 11.65
C THR A 131 4.00 -16.18 11.70
N LEU A 132 3.81 -14.88 11.95
CA LEU A 132 4.95 -13.97 12.15
C LEU A 132 5.79 -14.36 13.36
N ILE A 133 5.16 -14.72 14.48
CA ILE A 133 5.87 -15.19 15.68
C ILE A 133 6.63 -16.50 15.40
N GLU A 134 6.02 -17.43 14.67
CA GLU A 134 6.68 -18.66 14.25
C GLU A 134 7.89 -18.38 13.34
N LEU A 135 7.77 -17.48 12.36
CA LEU A 135 8.90 -17.09 11.52
C LEU A 135 10.03 -16.47 12.34
N LEU A 136 9.72 -15.68 13.36
CA LEU A 136 10.73 -15.13 14.27
C LEU A 136 11.46 -16.19 15.11
N SER A 137 10.94 -17.43 15.19
CA SER A 137 11.62 -18.54 15.83
C SER A 137 12.69 -19.21 14.95
N TYR A 138 12.78 -18.86 13.66
CA TYR A 138 13.78 -19.42 12.77
C TYR A 138 15.19 -18.94 13.15
N GLU A 139 16.17 -19.83 13.05
CA GLU A 139 17.58 -19.47 13.30
C GLU A 139 18.11 -18.49 12.25
N LYS A 140 17.67 -18.65 10.99
CA LYS A 140 18.20 -17.91 9.84
C LYS A 140 17.21 -16.83 9.39
N ILE A 141 17.37 -15.64 9.98
CA ILE A 141 16.60 -14.44 9.67
C ILE A 141 17.55 -13.32 9.24
N ILE A 142 17.22 -12.63 8.15
CA ILE A 142 18.00 -11.47 7.67
C ILE A 142 17.06 -10.31 7.37
N PHE A 143 17.51 -9.11 7.74
CA PHE A 143 16.85 -7.84 7.48
C PHE A 143 17.77 -7.01 6.59
N ASN A 144 17.28 -6.57 5.43
CA ASN A 144 18.02 -5.71 4.52
C ASN A 144 17.22 -4.45 4.22
N ASP A 145 17.82 -3.30 4.46
CA ASP A 145 17.28 -2.01 4.00
C ASP A 145 17.77 -1.77 2.57
N LEU A 146 16.83 -1.86 1.62
CA LEU A 146 17.11 -1.88 0.20
C LEU A 146 16.51 -0.66 -0.50
N GLN A 147 17.06 -0.37 -1.68
CA GLN A 147 16.63 0.72 -2.53
C GLN A 147 16.37 0.20 -3.94
N LEU A 148 15.12 0.29 -4.39
CA LEU A 148 14.70 0.01 -5.76
C LEU A 148 14.97 1.26 -6.62
N LYS A 149 15.87 1.12 -7.59
CA LYS A 149 16.23 2.18 -8.54
C LYS A 149 15.57 1.90 -9.90
N PRO A 150 14.99 2.93 -10.55
CA PRO A 150 14.39 2.76 -11.87
C PRO A 150 15.47 2.52 -12.93
N TYR A 151 15.18 1.64 -13.88
CA TYR A 151 15.93 1.47 -15.11
C TYR A 151 14.98 1.10 -16.26
N ARG A 152 15.43 1.30 -17.49
CA ARG A 152 14.68 1.00 -18.70
C ARG A 152 15.42 -0.01 -19.56
N THR A 153 14.67 -0.83 -20.29
CA THR A 153 15.23 -1.71 -21.32
C THR A 153 15.35 -0.97 -22.64
N ASP A 154 16.39 -1.28 -23.43
CA ASP A 154 16.63 -0.73 -24.79
C ASP A 154 15.73 -1.36 -25.87
N GLU A 155 14.60 -1.95 -25.48
CA GLU A 155 13.64 -2.54 -26.41
C GLU A 155 12.81 -1.44 -27.11
N TYR A 156 12.22 -1.76 -28.27
CA TYR A 156 11.34 -0.86 -29.05
C TYR A 156 10.21 -0.21 -28.23
N VAL A 157 9.81 -0.87 -27.12
CA VAL A 157 8.96 -0.29 -26.08
C VAL A 157 9.76 -0.26 -24.78
N HIS A 158 10.26 0.92 -24.39
CA HIS A 158 10.99 1.11 -23.14
C HIS A 158 10.11 0.77 -21.94
N ARG A 159 10.33 -0.40 -21.33
CA ARG A 159 9.62 -0.82 -20.12
C ARG A 159 10.36 -0.29 -18.90
N LEU A 160 9.61 0.36 -18.01
CA LEU A 160 10.14 0.80 -16.72
C LEU A 160 10.18 -0.38 -15.75
N TYR A 161 11.37 -0.68 -15.27
CA TYR A 161 11.60 -1.64 -14.20
C TYR A 161 12.24 -0.92 -13.02
N TYR A 162 12.09 -1.51 -11.84
CA TYR A 162 12.85 -1.12 -10.66
C TYR A 162 13.68 -2.32 -10.22
N GLU A 163 14.93 -2.08 -9.85
CA GLU A 163 15.82 -3.14 -9.36
C GLU A 163 16.69 -2.62 -8.22
N THR A 164 16.97 -3.49 -7.24
CA THR A 164 17.95 -3.19 -6.19
C THR A 164 19.36 -3.51 -6.66
N SER A 165 20.36 -2.87 -6.06
CA SER A 165 21.71 -3.43 -6.11
C SER A 165 21.73 -4.86 -5.56
N ARG A 166 22.69 -5.68 -6.01
CA ARG A 166 22.90 -7.02 -5.45
C ARG A 166 23.16 -6.90 -3.95
N PHE A 167 22.50 -7.74 -3.18
CA PHE A 167 22.70 -7.82 -1.74
C PHE A 167 22.96 -9.27 -1.32
N SER A 168 23.62 -9.42 -0.18
CA SER A 168 24.00 -10.74 0.34
C SER A 168 23.04 -11.17 1.44
N ALA A 169 22.49 -12.37 1.33
CA ALA A 169 21.68 -12.99 2.38
C ALA A 169 21.87 -14.51 2.34
N PHE A 170 21.98 -15.16 3.50
CA PHE A 170 22.16 -16.61 3.62
C PHE A 170 23.31 -17.18 2.77
N ASN A 171 24.43 -16.46 2.66
CA ASN A 171 25.58 -16.79 1.80
C ASN A 171 25.29 -16.84 0.29
N HIS A 172 24.19 -16.24 -0.14
CA HIS A 172 23.78 -16.15 -1.53
C HIS A 172 23.65 -14.69 -1.95
N GLN A 173 23.74 -14.44 -3.26
CA GLN A 173 23.53 -13.12 -3.86
C GLN A 173 22.09 -13.01 -4.35
N TRP A 174 21.44 -11.90 -4.02
CA TRP A 174 20.04 -11.67 -4.30
C TRP A 174 19.82 -10.31 -4.95
N VAL A 175 18.70 -10.19 -5.65
CA VAL A 175 18.19 -8.94 -6.22
C VAL A 175 16.67 -8.92 -6.05
N VAL A 176 16.12 -7.76 -5.72
CA VAL A 176 14.67 -7.52 -5.82
C VAL A 176 14.40 -6.75 -7.11
N LYS A 177 13.47 -7.25 -7.92
CA LYS A 177 12.98 -6.59 -9.13
C LYS A 177 11.50 -6.27 -8.98
N ALA A 178 11.08 -5.07 -9.38
CA ALA A 178 9.70 -4.65 -9.34
C ALA A 178 9.24 -4.05 -10.68
N ILE A 179 7.94 -4.17 -10.94
CA ILE A 179 7.25 -3.65 -12.12
C ILE A 179 5.98 -2.92 -11.71
N ILE A 180 5.54 -1.99 -12.54
CA ILE A 180 4.31 -1.22 -12.34
C ILE A 180 3.23 -1.79 -13.26
N ASN A 181 2.00 -1.97 -12.75
CA ASN A 181 0.83 -2.38 -13.53
C ASN A 181 1.10 -3.59 -14.44
N LYS A 182 1.85 -4.58 -13.94
CA LYS A 182 2.25 -5.78 -14.70
C LYS A 182 2.94 -5.47 -16.04
N SER A 183 3.64 -4.33 -16.14
CA SER A 183 4.30 -3.85 -17.36
C SER A 183 3.34 -3.59 -18.52
N GLN A 184 2.14 -3.05 -18.24
CA GLN A 184 1.21 -2.56 -19.26
C GLN A 184 1.88 -1.56 -20.22
N ARG A 185 1.50 -1.63 -21.50
CA ARG A 185 2.09 -0.81 -22.58
C ARG A 185 1.62 0.64 -22.55
N ASP A 186 0.40 0.91 -22.10
CA ASP A 186 -0.16 2.26 -22.08
C ASP A 186 -0.37 2.77 -20.63
N PRO A 187 0.38 3.79 -20.19
CA PRO A 187 0.22 4.41 -18.88
C PRO A 187 -1.12 5.15 -18.66
N HIS A 188 -1.93 5.35 -19.71
CA HIS A 188 -3.23 6.03 -19.62
C HIS A 188 -4.42 5.08 -19.43
N GLU A 189 -4.23 3.77 -19.55
CA GLU A 189 -5.34 2.80 -19.45
C GLU A 189 -5.93 2.70 -18.02
N SER A 190 -5.19 3.16 -17.00
CA SER A 190 -5.71 3.21 -15.64
C SER A 190 -5.07 4.31 -14.79
N CYS A 191 -5.92 5.03 -14.05
CA CYS A 191 -5.49 5.92 -12.97
C CYS A 191 -5.05 5.13 -11.73
N GLU A 192 -5.42 3.85 -11.63
CA GLU A 192 -5.02 2.94 -10.56
C GLU A 192 -3.65 2.33 -10.85
N ARG A 193 -2.78 2.35 -9.83
CA ARG A 193 -1.39 1.92 -9.96
C ARG A 193 -1.00 0.96 -8.87
N ASP A 194 -0.47 -0.18 -9.29
CA ASP A 194 0.03 -1.23 -8.42
C ASP A 194 1.50 -1.49 -8.71
N ILE A 195 2.26 -1.76 -7.64
CA ILE A 195 3.64 -2.23 -7.74
C ILE A 195 3.62 -3.73 -7.47
N THR A 196 4.21 -4.54 -8.36
CA THR A 196 4.51 -5.94 -8.05
C THR A 196 6.02 -6.14 -7.99
N TYR A 197 6.48 -7.03 -7.13
CA TYR A 197 7.90 -7.32 -6.96
C TYR A 197 8.17 -8.82 -6.93
N GLN A 198 9.38 -9.20 -7.30
CA GLN A 198 9.92 -10.54 -7.20
C GLN A 198 11.29 -10.50 -6.54
N LEU A 199 11.60 -11.57 -5.84
CA LEU A 199 12.93 -11.83 -5.30
C LEU A 199 13.64 -12.81 -6.24
N ILE A 200 14.90 -12.52 -6.54
CA ILE A 200 15.71 -13.27 -7.51
C ILE A 200 17.01 -13.71 -6.86
N LEU A 201 17.27 -15.01 -6.89
CA LEU A 201 18.54 -15.62 -6.55
C LEU A 201 19.51 -15.47 -7.74
N LYS A 202 20.67 -14.86 -7.52
CA LYS A 202 21.70 -14.64 -8.55
C LYS A 202 22.87 -15.61 -8.46
N SER A 203 23.08 -16.24 -7.30
CA SER A 203 24.11 -17.25 -7.08
C SER A 203 23.55 -18.66 -7.30
N LYS A 204 24.38 -19.57 -7.79
CA LYS A 204 24.02 -21.00 -7.86
C LYS A 204 23.80 -21.56 -6.46
N THR A 205 22.88 -22.49 -6.34
CA THR A 205 22.64 -23.25 -5.10
C THR A 205 22.73 -24.75 -5.35
N SER A 206 23.31 -25.48 -4.40
CA SER A 206 23.38 -26.95 -4.43
C SER A 206 22.13 -27.62 -3.87
N SER A 207 21.28 -26.88 -3.14
CA SER A 207 20.07 -27.40 -2.52
C SER A 207 18.92 -26.39 -2.55
N PRO A 208 17.65 -26.83 -2.55
CA PRO A 208 16.52 -25.91 -2.48
C PRO A 208 16.55 -25.06 -1.21
N LEU A 209 16.26 -23.77 -1.35
CA LEU A 209 16.21 -22.77 -0.29
C LEU A 209 14.75 -22.35 -0.06
N PRO A 210 14.00 -23.07 0.81
CA PRO A 210 12.64 -22.72 1.15
C PRO A 210 12.63 -21.42 1.95
N MET A 211 12.04 -20.37 1.40
CA MET A 211 12.15 -19.04 1.97
C MET A 211 10.79 -18.38 2.16
N HIS A 212 10.65 -17.71 3.29
CA HIS A 212 9.59 -16.73 3.50
C HIS A 212 10.19 -15.33 3.41
N PHE A 213 9.52 -14.43 2.71
CA PHE A 213 9.97 -13.06 2.58
C PHE A 213 8.80 -12.10 2.47
N PHE A 214 9.01 -10.87 2.94
CA PHE A 214 8.05 -9.78 2.79
C PHE A 214 8.72 -8.42 2.99
N VAL A 215 8.03 -7.38 2.55
CA VAL A 215 8.48 -6.00 2.64
C VAL A 215 7.81 -5.30 3.82
N LEU A 216 8.60 -4.54 4.57
CA LEU A 216 8.15 -3.64 5.62
C LEU A 216 8.66 -2.21 5.40
N ARG A 217 8.11 -1.29 6.19
CA ARG A 217 8.70 0.04 6.37
C ARG A 217 10.10 -0.07 7.00
N GLY A 218 11.10 0.44 6.29
CA GLY A 218 12.46 0.59 6.79
C GLY A 218 12.67 1.92 7.53
N PRO A 219 13.79 2.07 8.29
CA PRO A 219 14.09 3.25 9.09
C PRO A 219 14.29 4.53 8.26
N PHE A 220 14.69 4.38 7.00
CA PHE A 220 14.86 5.48 6.03
C PHE A 220 13.76 5.49 4.96
N SER A 221 12.62 4.85 5.28
CA SER A 221 11.48 4.79 4.40
C SER A 221 10.23 5.28 5.11
N ASP A 222 9.47 6.09 4.41
CA ASP A 222 8.11 6.48 4.81
C ASP A 222 7.06 5.70 4.03
N ILE A 223 7.41 4.54 3.47
CA ILE A 223 6.45 3.67 2.79
C ILE A 223 5.35 3.22 3.76
N LYS A 224 4.10 3.35 3.33
CA LYS A 224 2.95 2.71 3.97
C LYS A 224 2.68 1.41 3.23
N VAL A 225 2.89 0.29 3.90
CA VAL A 225 2.75 -1.05 3.33
C VAL A 225 2.14 -1.97 4.38
N ASP A 226 1.13 -2.72 3.99
CA ASP A 226 0.55 -3.77 4.82
C ASP A 226 1.45 -5.00 4.83
N THR A 227 1.31 -5.87 5.82
CA THR A 227 2.17 -7.05 5.91
C THR A 227 1.56 -8.21 5.13
N GLN A 228 2.25 -8.68 4.09
CA GLN A 228 1.88 -9.91 3.38
C GLN A 228 3.09 -10.81 3.21
N ILE A 229 3.02 -12.01 3.80
CA ILE A 229 4.10 -13.00 3.80
C ILE A 229 4.04 -13.81 2.50
N TYR A 230 5.14 -13.86 1.76
CA TYR A 230 5.28 -14.73 0.59
C TYR A 230 6.22 -15.88 0.88
N LYS A 231 5.92 -17.04 0.29
CA LYS A 231 6.74 -18.25 0.37
C LYS A 231 7.17 -18.65 -1.04
N HIS A 232 8.44 -19.01 -1.19
CA HIS A 232 8.96 -19.60 -2.42
C HIS A 232 10.19 -20.46 -2.13
N ASP A 233 10.32 -21.57 -2.87
CA ASP A 233 11.42 -22.51 -2.72
C ASP A 233 12.42 -22.29 -3.86
N PHE A 234 13.50 -21.56 -3.58
CA PHE A 234 14.48 -21.21 -4.60
C PHE A 234 15.41 -22.39 -4.90
N ALA A 235 15.63 -22.68 -6.18
CA ALA A 235 16.54 -23.72 -6.65
C ALA A 235 17.35 -23.23 -7.86
N ASP A 236 18.37 -23.98 -8.28
CA ASP A 236 19.16 -23.62 -9.47
C ASP A 236 18.31 -23.59 -10.75
N THR A 237 17.26 -24.43 -10.80
CA THR A 237 16.26 -24.46 -11.89
C THR A 237 15.18 -23.40 -11.75
N GLU A 238 14.96 -22.86 -10.55
CA GLU A 238 13.90 -21.92 -10.22
C GLU A 238 14.45 -20.84 -9.29
N ALA A 239 15.16 -19.90 -9.90
CA ALA A 239 15.90 -18.84 -9.20
C ALA A 239 15.07 -17.56 -9.00
N GLU A 240 13.87 -17.47 -9.57
CA GLU A 240 13.01 -16.30 -9.50
C GLU A 240 11.67 -16.65 -8.87
N SER A 241 11.29 -15.94 -7.81
CA SER A 241 9.92 -16.03 -7.31
C SER A 241 8.93 -15.43 -8.32
N PRO A 242 7.67 -15.85 -8.36
CA PRO A 242 6.65 -15.13 -9.13
C PRO A 242 6.50 -13.68 -8.64
N PHE A 243 6.10 -12.78 -9.54
CA PHE A 243 5.74 -11.41 -9.14
C PHE A 243 4.56 -11.43 -8.16
N LYS A 244 4.75 -10.81 -7.00
CA LYS A 244 3.75 -10.64 -5.95
C LYS A 244 3.44 -9.15 -5.77
N LEU A 245 2.22 -8.85 -5.32
CA LEU A 245 1.81 -7.48 -5.06
C LEU A 245 2.69 -6.87 -3.96
N LEU A 246 3.03 -5.60 -4.06
CA LEU A 246 3.46 -4.81 -2.91
C LEU A 246 2.18 -4.26 -2.28
N PRO A 247 1.76 -4.73 -1.10
CA PRO A 247 0.45 -4.40 -0.52
C PRO A 247 0.43 -2.96 0.00
N LEU A 248 0.28 -2.01 -0.92
CA LEU A 248 0.10 -0.58 -0.61
C LEU A 248 -1.37 -0.32 -0.25
N PRO A 249 -1.65 0.63 0.66
CA PRO A 249 -3.02 0.92 1.10
C PRO A 249 -3.90 1.51 -0.01
N ASP A 250 -3.30 2.28 -0.92
CA ASP A 250 -3.99 2.95 -2.03
C ASP A 250 -3.05 3.34 -3.19
N THR A 251 -3.65 3.80 -4.28
CA THR A 251 -2.93 4.33 -5.46
C THR A 251 -2.16 5.63 -5.17
N THR A 252 -2.59 6.42 -4.19
CA THR A 252 -1.92 7.68 -3.81
C THR A 252 -0.53 7.40 -3.26
N GLU A 253 -0.42 6.36 -2.42
CA GLU A 253 0.85 5.88 -1.89
C GLU A 253 1.74 5.33 -3.00
N CYS A 254 1.19 4.57 -3.95
CA CYS A 254 1.92 4.12 -5.14
C CYS A 254 2.52 5.31 -5.92
N ASN A 255 1.71 6.33 -6.21
CA ASN A 255 2.18 7.56 -6.88
C ASN A 255 3.30 8.26 -6.11
N ARG A 256 3.21 8.29 -4.78
CA ARG A 256 4.26 8.87 -3.91
C ARG A 256 5.58 8.14 -4.04
N LEU A 257 5.55 6.82 -4.09
CA LEU A 257 6.75 5.99 -4.32
C LEU A 257 7.33 6.24 -5.71
N LEU A 258 6.48 6.30 -6.74
CA LEU A 258 6.91 6.56 -8.12
C LEU A 258 7.48 7.96 -8.32
N ALA A 259 7.03 8.96 -7.56
CA ALA A 259 7.63 10.30 -7.61
C ALA A 259 9.03 10.36 -6.99
N ALA A 260 9.41 9.41 -6.14
CA ALA A 260 10.73 9.36 -5.50
C ALA A 260 11.85 8.94 -6.46
N LYS A 261 13.07 9.45 -6.23
CA LYS A 261 14.25 9.06 -7.05
C LYS A 261 14.52 7.55 -6.97
N ALA A 262 14.20 6.97 -5.83
CA ALA A 262 14.24 5.54 -5.58
C ALA A 262 13.25 5.18 -4.48
N ILE A 263 12.84 3.93 -4.44
CA ILE A 263 11.89 3.40 -3.46
C ILE A 263 12.70 2.68 -2.38
N ASN A 264 12.72 3.24 -1.18
CA ASN A 264 13.39 2.62 -0.03
C ASN A 264 12.41 1.71 0.71
N PHE A 265 12.86 0.54 1.16
CA PHE A 265 12.04 -0.41 1.91
C PHE A 265 12.93 -1.37 2.70
N ARG A 266 12.35 -2.07 3.68
CA ARG A 266 13.02 -3.16 4.39
C ARG A 266 12.52 -4.48 3.86
N LEU A 267 13.42 -5.33 3.39
CA LEU A 267 13.11 -6.72 3.06
C LEU A 267 13.49 -7.59 4.26
N ILE A 268 12.56 -8.41 4.72
CA ILE A 268 12.83 -9.46 5.70
C ILE A 268 12.77 -10.80 4.98
N MET A 269 13.77 -11.65 5.25
CA MET A 269 13.88 -12.98 4.68
C MET A 269 14.10 -13.99 5.80
N PHE A 270 13.43 -15.13 5.70
CA PHE A 270 13.50 -16.25 6.63
C PHE A 270 13.82 -17.50 5.83
N LEU A 271 14.98 -18.10 6.08
CA LEU A 271 15.32 -19.39 5.48
C LEU A 271 14.74 -20.49 6.37
N ALA A 272 13.75 -21.21 5.85
CA ALA A 272 13.19 -22.34 6.57
C ALA A 272 14.25 -23.44 6.69
N SER A 273 14.51 -23.85 7.93
CA SER A 273 15.32 -25.05 8.18
C SER A 273 14.43 -26.26 7.90
N LYS A 274 14.95 -27.22 7.14
CA LYS A 274 14.32 -28.54 7.04
C LYS A 274 14.45 -29.28 8.36
#